data_AF-A0A960JD96-F1
#
_entry.id   AF-A0A960JD96-F1
#
_cell.length_a   1.000
_cell.length_b   1.000
_cell.length_c   1.000
_cell.angle_alpha   90.00
_cell.angle_beta   90.00
_cell.angle_gamma   90.00
#
_symmetry.space_group_name_H-M   'P 1'
#
loop_
_entity.id
_entity.type
_entity.pdbx_description
1 polymer ?
#
loop_
_entity_poly.entity_id
_entity_poly.type
_entity_poly.pdbx_seq_one_letter_code
_entity_poly.pdbx_strand_id
1 'polypeptide(L)'
;EYNEVVERPAEGGDLKDWPRIAKLQSDLLVHAFASGQTRVASYMLTKCQGLSRFPWLGHTGQRHHEYTHGAVETPAGQRALRDINRWHVEEFAYLMAKLESMPEGAGTMLDSTLMVMVHEHAEANAHKNSGLAVLVAGGVGGLKKGRHSRIAGTIGDLYLTLASEVMKTRIEKFPTAYRKLDEIA
;
A
#
# COMPACT_ATOMS: atom_id res chain seq x y z
N GLU A 1 19.16 15.11 26.88
CA GLU A 1 19.36 13.80 26.24
C GLU A 1 19.13 13.77 24.73
N TYR A 2 18.40 14.72 24.11
CA TYR A 2 18.17 14.75 22.64
C TYR A 2 19.21 15.55 21.82
N ASN A 3 20.45 15.67 22.30
CA ASN A 3 21.51 16.46 21.64
C ASN A 3 22.65 15.59 21.07
N GLU A 4 22.49 14.27 21.03
CA GLU A 4 23.43 13.43 20.28
C GLU A 4 23.19 13.62 18.79
N VAL A 5 24.23 14.06 18.09
CA VAL A 5 24.27 14.06 16.62
C VAL A 5 24.30 12.59 16.20
N VAL A 6 23.11 12.01 16.01
CA VAL A 6 22.98 10.67 15.42
C VAL A 6 23.56 10.75 14.03
N GLU A 7 24.61 9.96 13.78
CA GLU A 7 25.24 9.88 12.46
C GLU A 7 24.16 9.50 11.43
N ARG A 8 24.05 10.29 10.36
CA ARG A 8 23.03 10.06 9.34
C ARG A 8 23.24 8.64 8.80
N PRO A 9 22.18 7.80 8.75
CA PRO A 9 22.31 6.45 8.24
C PRO A 9 22.96 6.46 6.85
N ALA A 10 23.91 5.56 6.61
CA ALA A 10 24.55 5.41 5.32
C ALA A 10 23.49 5.23 4.22
N GLU A 11 23.62 5.97 3.13
CA GLU A 11 22.70 5.85 2.01
C GLU A 11 22.82 4.46 1.39
N GLY A 12 21.69 3.77 1.23
CA GLY A 12 21.64 2.47 0.56
C GLY A 12 22.00 1.26 1.41
N GLY A 13 21.96 1.37 2.75
CA GLY A 13 22.01 0.20 3.64
C GLY A 13 20.72 -0.61 3.62
N ASP A 14 20.85 -1.94 3.69
CA ASP A 14 19.70 -2.81 3.96
C ASP A 14 19.24 -2.56 5.40
N LEU A 15 17.96 -2.22 5.58
CA LEU A 15 17.39 -2.07 6.90
C LEU A 15 17.44 -3.41 7.63
N LYS A 16 17.99 -3.40 8.85
CA LYS A 16 18.02 -4.59 9.71
C LYS A 16 16.59 -4.88 10.18
N ASP A 17 16.14 -6.11 9.94
CA ASP A 17 14.84 -6.65 10.37
C ASP A 17 13.60 -5.89 9.84
N TRP A 18 13.50 -5.80 8.52
CA TRP A 18 12.36 -5.16 7.85
C TRP A 18 10.99 -5.74 8.26
N PRO A 19 10.78 -7.07 8.36
CA PRO A 19 9.49 -7.60 8.78
C PRO A 19 9.01 -7.07 10.14
N ARG A 20 9.93 -6.87 11.08
CA ARG A 20 9.60 -6.25 12.37
C ARG A 20 9.27 -4.77 12.23
N ILE A 21 10.08 -4.00 11.51
CA ILE A 21 9.88 -2.55 11.37
C ILE A 21 8.57 -2.26 10.62
N ALA A 22 8.24 -3.03 9.57
CA ALA A 22 7.00 -2.91 8.82
C ALA A 22 5.77 -3.06 9.73
N LYS A 23 5.75 -4.11 10.57
CA LYS A 23 4.69 -4.35 11.55
C LYS A 23 4.61 -3.23 12.60
N LEU A 24 5.74 -2.76 13.12
CA LEU A 24 5.76 -1.64 14.06
C LEU A 24 5.20 -0.36 13.43
N GLN A 25 5.52 -0.07 12.17
CA GLN A 25 4.95 1.08 11.47
C GLN A 25 3.43 0.94 11.26
N SER A 26 2.95 -0.27 10.93
CA SER A 26 1.53 -0.56 10.83
C SER A 26 0.81 -0.38 12.17
N ASP A 27 1.39 -0.90 13.26
CA ASP A 27 0.85 -0.75 14.61
C ASP A 27 0.80 0.73 15.04
N LEU A 28 1.85 1.51 14.75
CA LEU A 28 1.87 2.95 15.02
C LEU A 28 0.78 3.69 14.26
N LEU A 29 0.54 3.34 12.99
CA LEU A 29 -0.55 3.93 12.20
C LEU A 29 -1.92 3.62 12.82
N VAL A 30 -2.15 2.38 13.23
CA VAL A 30 -3.40 1.98 13.91
C VAL A 30 -3.60 2.74 15.22
N HIS A 31 -2.53 2.92 16.01
CA HIS A 31 -2.60 3.73 17.22
C HIS A 31 -2.86 5.22 16.95
N ALA A 32 -2.32 5.78 15.86
CA ALA A 32 -2.60 7.14 15.47
C ALA A 32 -4.09 7.35 15.11
N PHE A 33 -4.72 6.37 14.48
CA PHE A 33 -6.17 6.37 14.25
C PHE A 33 -6.95 6.19 15.56
N ALA A 34 -6.59 5.19 16.38
CA ALA A 34 -7.26 4.91 17.65
C ALA A 34 -7.24 6.08 18.64
N SER A 35 -6.14 6.82 18.68
CA SER A 35 -5.98 8.00 19.55
C SER A 35 -6.53 9.28 18.93
N GLY A 36 -7.05 9.24 17.70
CA GLY A 36 -7.59 10.40 17.00
C GLY A 36 -6.53 11.42 16.57
N GLN A 37 -5.24 11.06 16.55
CA GLN A 37 -4.16 11.95 16.08
C GLN A 37 -4.33 12.30 14.60
N THR A 38 -4.82 11.36 13.80
CA THR A 38 -5.18 11.60 12.39
C THR A 38 -6.35 10.70 11.98
N ARG A 39 -7.07 11.12 10.94
CA ARG A 39 -8.14 10.35 10.28
C ARG A 39 -7.75 9.88 8.87
N VAL A 40 -6.59 10.31 8.38
CA VAL A 40 -6.11 10.04 7.01
C VAL A 40 -4.61 9.79 7.05
N ALA A 41 -4.13 8.80 6.29
CA ALA A 41 -2.71 8.52 6.16
C ALA A 41 -2.35 8.07 4.73
N SER A 42 -1.11 8.38 4.32
CA SER A 42 -0.44 7.73 3.20
C SER A 42 0.68 6.88 3.77
N TYR A 43 0.72 5.60 3.41
CA TYR A 43 1.60 4.63 4.04
C TYR A 43 2.50 3.97 2.99
N MET A 44 3.79 4.30 3.07
CA MET A 44 4.84 3.79 2.19
C MET A 44 5.81 2.97 3.03
N LEU A 45 5.78 1.65 2.88
CA LEU A 45 6.65 0.72 3.62
C LEU A 45 8.11 0.89 3.23
N THR A 46 8.41 1.03 1.94
CA THR A 46 9.77 1.19 1.43
C THR A 46 9.87 2.37 0.49
N LYS A 47 11.07 2.90 0.28
CA LYS A 47 11.33 3.90 -0.78
C LYS A 47 10.73 3.43 -2.13
N CYS A 48 10.11 4.33 -2.89
CA CYS A 48 9.51 4.04 -4.20
C CYS A 48 10.42 3.24 -5.15
N GLN A 49 11.71 3.54 -5.18
CA GLN A 49 12.69 2.83 -6.01
C GLN A 49 12.95 1.38 -5.59
N GLY A 50 12.63 0.98 -4.35
CA GLY A 50 12.89 -0.39 -3.87
C GLY A 50 14.39 -0.69 -3.69
N LEU A 51 15.15 0.19 -3.05
CA LEU A 51 16.61 0.03 -2.87
C LEU A 51 17.02 -0.97 -1.76
N SER A 52 16.13 -1.87 -1.36
CA SER A 52 16.36 -2.86 -0.29
C SER A 52 16.43 -4.28 -0.82
N ARG A 53 17.24 -5.13 -0.18
CA ARG A 53 17.17 -6.58 -0.33
C ARG A 53 16.10 -7.18 0.58
N PHE A 54 15.71 -8.42 0.28
CA PHE A 54 14.67 -9.17 0.99
C PHE A 54 15.23 -10.51 1.50
N PRO A 55 16.25 -10.51 2.39
CA PRO A 55 16.92 -11.72 2.87
C PRO A 55 15.98 -12.70 3.58
N TRP A 56 14.94 -12.22 4.26
CA TRP A 56 13.96 -13.09 4.93
C TRP A 56 13.07 -13.87 3.94
N LEU A 57 13.04 -13.46 2.67
CA LEU A 57 12.41 -14.20 1.57
C LEU A 57 13.42 -15.06 0.79
N GLY A 58 14.69 -15.09 1.21
CA GLY A 58 15.78 -15.78 0.50
C GLY A 58 16.39 -14.98 -0.66
N HIS A 59 16.01 -13.71 -0.85
CA HIS A 59 16.46 -12.88 -1.97
C HIS A 59 17.56 -11.89 -1.54
N THR A 60 18.82 -12.33 -1.63
CA THR A 60 20.02 -11.55 -1.22
C THR A 60 20.92 -11.11 -2.37
N GLY A 61 20.77 -11.71 -3.56
CA GLY A 61 21.67 -11.45 -4.69
C GLY A 61 21.55 -10.05 -5.28
N GLN A 62 20.36 -9.46 -5.22
CA GLN A 62 20.02 -8.15 -5.79
C GLN A 62 19.02 -7.43 -4.88
N ARG A 63 18.92 -6.09 -4.99
CA ARG A 63 17.87 -5.31 -4.34
C ARG A 63 16.60 -5.38 -5.22
N HIS A 64 15.46 -4.95 -4.68
CA HIS A 64 14.20 -4.98 -5.42
C HIS A 64 14.29 -4.18 -6.73
N HIS A 65 14.95 -3.01 -6.73
CA HIS A 65 15.12 -2.21 -7.93
C HIS A 65 15.80 -2.96 -9.10
N GLU A 66 16.86 -3.71 -8.84
CA GLU A 66 17.51 -4.45 -9.94
C GLU A 66 16.64 -5.62 -10.41
N TYR A 67 15.81 -6.22 -9.53
CA TYR A 67 14.83 -7.20 -9.98
C TYR A 67 13.81 -6.62 -10.96
N THR A 68 13.49 -5.33 -10.82
CA THR A 68 12.56 -4.63 -11.72
C THR A 68 13.17 -4.23 -13.07
N HIS A 69 14.51 -4.23 -13.19
CA HIS A 69 15.23 -3.84 -14.41
C HIS A 69 16.15 -4.97 -14.90
N GLY A 70 15.74 -5.62 -16.00
CA GLY A 70 16.53 -6.66 -16.65
C GLY A 70 16.44 -8.05 -16.02
N ALA A 71 16.35 -8.19 -14.69
CA ALA A 71 16.19 -9.50 -14.07
C ALA A 71 14.78 -10.10 -14.26
N VAL A 72 13.78 -9.25 -14.53
CA VAL A 72 12.40 -9.62 -14.88
C VAL A 72 12.34 -10.56 -16.09
N GLU A 73 13.36 -10.57 -16.96
CA GLU A 73 13.39 -11.45 -18.13
C GLU A 73 13.79 -12.91 -17.79
N THR A 74 14.17 -13.17 -16.53
CA THR A 74 14.58 -14.51 -16.08
C THR A 74 13.53 -15.16 -15.17
N PRO A 75 13.36 -16.50 -15.21
CA PRO A 75 12.47 -17.19 -14.28
C PRO A 75 12.81 -16.96 -12.80
N ALA A 76 14.10 -16.73 -12.48
CA ALA A 76 14.54 -16.45 -11.12
C ALA A 76 14.11 -15.06 -10.66
N GLY A 77 14.31 -14.02 -11.49
CA GLY A 77 13.88 -12.66 -11.18
C GLY A 77 12.35 -12.54 -11.09
N GLN A 78 11.61 -13.21 -11.96
CA GLN A 78 10.14 -13.29 -11.88
C GLN A 78 9.65 -13.90 -10.56
N ARG A 79 10.31 -14.98 -10.09
CA ARG A 79 10.00 -15.56 -8.77
C ARG A 79 10.30 -14.59 -7.64
N ALA A 80 11.45 -13.90 -7.69
CA ALA A 80 11.80 -12.89 -6.69
C ALA A 80 10.76 -11.76 -6.62
N LEU A 81 10.37 -11.19 -7.76
CA LEU A 81 9.34 -10.15 -7.83
C LEU A 81 7.99 -10.64 -7.29
N ARG A 82 7.57 -11.86 -7.66
CA ARG A 82 6.34 -12.45 -7.15
C ARG A 82 6.38 -12.59 -5.62
N ASP A 83 7.48 -13.09 -5.06
CA ASP A 83 7.60 -13.32 -3.62
C ASP A 83 7.64 -11.98 -2.85
N ILE A 84 8.35 -10.99 -3.39
CA ILE A 84 8.38 -9.62 -2.85
C ILE A 84 6.99 -8.98 -2.90
N ASN A 85 6.27 -9.09 -4.02
CA ASN A 85 4.90 -8.55 -4.15
C ASN A 85 3.94 -9.25 -3.19
N ARG A 86 4.03 -10.58 -3.06
CA ARG A 86 3.25 -11.36 -2.10
C ARG A 86 3.49 -10.85 -0.68
N TRP A 87 4.74 -10.61 -0.29
CA TRP A 87 5.07 -10.08 1.03
C TRP A 87 4.45 -8.70 1.29
N HIS A 88 4.48 -7.77 0.33
CA HIS A 88 3.82 -6.47 0.52
C HIS A 88 2.30 -6.58 0.69
N VAL A 89 1.66 -7.52 -0.02
CA VAL A 89 0.23 -7.82 0.16
C VAL A 89 -0.03 -8.47 1.52
N GLU A 90 0.89 -9.30 2.03
CA GLU A 90 0.81 -9.86 3.39
C GLU A 90 0.95 -8.77 4.47
N GLU A 91 1.82 -7.77 4.29
CA GLU A 91 1.92 -6.63 5.22
C GLU A 91 0.65 -5.74 5.16
N PHE A 92 0.05 -5.56 3.99
CA PHE A 92 -1.26 -4.91 3.87
C PHE A 92 -2.36 -5.70 4.59
N ALA A 93 -2.35 -7.04 4.48
CA ALA A 93 -3.27 -7.91 5.21
C ALA A 93 -3.05 -7.83 6.73
N TYR A 94 -1.81 -7.73 7.20
CA TYR A 94 -1.50 -7.50 8.61
C TYR A 94 -2.11 -6.18 9.10
N LEU A 95 -1.94 -5.08 8.37
CA LEU A 95 -2.53 -3.79 8.74
C LEU A 95 -4.07 -3.87 8.81
N MET A 96 -4.72 -4.52 7.85
CA MET A 96 -6.16 -4.75 7.89
C MET A 96 -6.59 -5.54 9.12
N ALA A 97 -5.89 -6.65 9.43
CA ALA A 97 -6.18 -7.47 10.61
C ALA A 97 -6.00 -6.68 11.92
N LYS A 98 -5.02 -5.77 11.98
CA LYS A 98 -4.84 -4.87 13.12
C LYS A 98 -6.02 -3.91 13.30
N LEU A 99 -6.49 -3.29 12.21
CA LEU A 99 -7.69 -2.44 12.24
C LEU A 99 -8.94 -3.23 12.64
N GLU A 100 -9.10 -4.46 12.15
CA GLU A 100 -10.21 -5.34 12.51
C GLU A 100 -10.15 -5.75 14.00
N SER A 101 -8.94 -5.93 14.55
CA SER A 101 -8.79 -6.27 15.97
C SER A 101 -9.09 -5.14 16.96
N MET A 102 -9.27 -3.90 16.47
CA MET A 102 -9.53 -2.72 17.30
C MET A 102 -11.02 -2.41 17.35
N PRO A 103 -11.69 -2.53 18.52
CA PRO A 103 -13.09 -2.17 18.66
C PRO A 103 -13.32 -0.67 18.44
N GLU A 104 -14.35 -0.31 17.67
CA GLU A 104 -14.77 1.07 17.44
C GLU A 104 -16.29 1.16 17.27
N GLY A 105 -16.96 1.88 18.17
CA GLY A 105 -18.42 1.99 18.15
C GLY A 105 -19.11 0.62 18.28
N ALA A 106 -19.93 0.26 17.29
CA ALA A 106 -20.66 -1.00 17.24
C ALA A 106 -19.91 -2.15 16.51
N GLY A 107 -18.71 -1.89 15.99
CA GLY A 107 -17.92 -2.84 15.23
C GLY A 107 -16.43 -2.66 15.47
N THR A 108 -15.65 -2.72 14.40
CA THR A 108 -14.21 -2.59 14.42
C THR A 108 -13.77 -1.31 13.72
N MET A 109 -12.54 -0.87 13.95
CA MET A 109 -11.97 0.28 13.24
C MET A 109 -11.91 0.05 11.73
N LEU A 110 -11.74 -1.20 11.27
CA LEU A 110 -11.79 -1.55 9.86
C LEU A 110 -13.18 -1.28 9.24
N ASP A 111 -14.25 -1.42 10.01
CA ASP A 111 -15.61 -1.12 9.56
C ASP A 111 -15.84 0.37 9.30
N SER A 112 -15.06 1.24 9.97
CA SER A 112 -15.08 2.70 9.79
C SER A 112 -13.99 3.22 8.83
N THR A 113 -13.14 2.35 8.28
CA THR A 113 -11.98 2.74 7.47
C THR A 113 -12.17 2.40 5.99
N LEU A 114 -11.61 3.22 5.10
CA LEU A 114 -11.39 2.90 3.68
C LEU A 114 -9.88 2.78 3.44
N MET A 115 -9.46 1.69 2.80
CA MET A 115 -8.06 1.44 2.46
C MET A 115 -7.91 1.24 0.97
N VAL A 116 -6.84 1.79 0.39
CA VAL A 116 -6.47 1.59 -1.01
C VAL A 116 -4.99 1.21 -1.09
N MET A 117 -4.70 0.05 -1.67
CA MET A 117 -3.34 -0.39 -2.00
C MET A 117 -3.17 -0.35 -3.51
N VAL A 118 -2.22 0.44 -3.98
CA VAL A 118 -1.90 0.60 -5.40
C VAL A 118 -0.46 0.19 -5.63
N HIS A 119 -0.21 -0.56 -6.69
CA HIS A 119 1.15 -0.81 -7.17
C HIS A 119 1.58 0.30 -8.15
N GLU A 120 2.83 0.75 -8.09
CA GLU A 120 3.30 1.91 -8.88
C GLU A 120 3.31 1.65 -10.40
N HIS A 121 3.60 0.42 -10.79
CA HIS A 121 3.68 -0.01 -12.20
C HIS A 121 2.94 -1.33 -12.43
N ALA A 122 2.30 -1.48 -13.60
CA ALA A 122 1.73 -2.74 -14.05
C ALA A 122 2.82 -3.68 -14.59
N GLU A 123 3.81 -3.10 -15.28
CA GLU A 123 5.02 -3.79 -15.74
C GLU A 123 6.23 -2.94 -15.37
N ALA A 124 7.13 -3.49 -14.57
CA ALA A 124 8.16 -2.71 -13.89
C ALA A 124 9.21 -2.16 -14.88
N ASN A 125 9.80 -3.00 -15.73
CA ASN A 125 10.91 -2.59 -16.61
C ASN A 125 10.51 -1.50 -17.62
N ALA A 126 9.29 -1.57 -18.16
CA ALA A 126 8.77 -0.57 -19.09
C ALA A 126 8.10 0.63 -18.39
N HIS A 127 8.03 0.64 -17.05
CA HIS A 127 7.31 1.64 -16.26
C HIS A 127 5.85 1.81 -16.71
N LYS A 128 5.22 0.72 -17.14
CA LYS A 128 3.87 0.76 -17.71
C LYS A 128 2.87 1.09 -16.60
N ASN A 129 2.12 2.16 -16.78
CA ASN A 129 1.10 2.64 -15.84
C ASN A 129 -0.34 2.31 -16.27
N SER A 130 -0.52 1.47 -17.29
CA SER A 130 -1.82 0.97 -17.75
C SER A 130 -2.02 -0.49 -17.35
N GLY A 131 -3.23 -0.83 -16.88
CA GLY A 131 -3.55 -2.18 -16.38
C GLY A 131 -3.07 -2.44 -14.96
N LEU A 132 -3.05 -1.40 -14.11
CA LEU A 132 -2.70 -1.52 -12.70
C LEU A 132 -3.67 -2.41 -11.93
N ALA A 133 -3.14 -3.18 -11.00
CA ALA A 133 -3.92 -3.87 -9.97
C ALA A 133 -4.05 -2.96 -8.74
N VAL A 134 -5.27 -2.83 -8.23
CA VAL A 134 -5.59 -2.03 -7.03
C VAL A 134 -6.45 -2.86 -6.10
N LEU A 135 -6.13 -2.84 -4.81
CA LEU A 135 -6.99 -3.40 -3.77
C LEU A 135 -7.70 -2.26 -3.05
N VAL A 136 -9.02 -2.38 -2.93
CA VAL A 136 -9.84 -1.49 -2.10
C VAL A 136 -10.46 -2.34 -1.00
N ALA A 137 -10.30 -1.90 0.25
CA ALA A 137 -10.74 -2.65 1.42
C ALA A 137 -11.31 -1.74 2.52
N GLY A 138 -11.92 -2.35 3.53
CA GLY A 138 -12.61 -1.65 4.63
C GLY A 138 -14.12 -1.83 4.60
N GLY A 139 -14.82 -1.24 5.57
CA GLY A 139 -16.28 -1.33 5.70
C GLY A 139 -17.03 0.00 5.58
N VAL A 140 -16.32 1.13 5.54
CA VAL A 140 -16.96 2.44 5.61
C VAL A 140 -17.91 2.68 4.43
N GLY A 141 -19.02 3.35 4.69
CA GLY A 141 -20.00 3.71 3.66
C GLY A 141 -20.72 2.52 3.02
N GLY A 142 -20.59 1.30 3.57
CA GLY A 142 -21.22 0.10 3.01
C GLY A 142 -20.50 -0.45 1.77
N LEU A 143 -19.19 -0.25 1.68
CA LEU A 143 -18.36 -0.74 0.57
C LEU A 143 -18.66 -2.22 0.24
N LYS A 144 -19.01 -2.50 -1.03
CA LYS A 144 -19.29 -3.86 -1.50
C LYS A 144 -18.00 -4.69 -1.56
N LYS A 145 -17.92 -5.72 -0.70
CA LYS A 145 -16.75 -6.62 -0.58
C LYS A 145 -16.86 -7.81 -1.55
N GLY A 146 -15.77 -8.54 -1.77
CA GLY A 146 -15.76 -9.79 -2.54
C GLY A 146 -15.93 -9.62 -4.06
N ARG A 147 -15.55 -8.45 -4.60
CA ARG A 147 -15.68 -8.14 -6.02
C ARG A 147 -14.31 -8.04 -6.70
N HIS A 148 -14.29 -8.42 -7.97
CA HIS A 148 -13.18 -8.19 -8.89
C HIS A 148 -13.75 -7.57 -10.17
N SER A 149 -13.31 -6.36 -10.49
CA SER A 149 -13.76 -5.61 -11.67
C SER A 149 -12.57 -5.21 -12.51
N ARG A 150 -12.74 -5.23 -13.83
CA ARG A 150 -11.77 -4.73 -14.80
C ARG A 150 -12.34 -3.49 -15.47
N ILE A 151 -11.84 -2.32 -15.08
CA ILE A 151 -12.41 -1.04 -15.46
C ILE A 151 -11.33 -0.20 -16.16
N ALA A 152 -11.71 0.49 -17.24
CA ALA A 152 -10.87 1.52 -17.84
C ALA A 152 -11.04 2.85 -17.09
N GLY A 153 -9.96 3.57 -16.88
CA GLY A 153 -9.97 4.86 -16.17
C GLY A 153 -8.61 5.18 -15.59
N THR A 154 -8.54 6.27 -14.83
CA THR A 154 -7.33 6.67 -14.11
C THR A 154 -7.43 6.32 -12.63
N ILE A 155 -6.28 6.31 -11.94
CA ILE A 155 -6.27 6.29 -10.47
C ILE A 155 -6.98 7.52 -9.88
N GLY A 156 -6.96 8.65 -10.59
CA GLY A 156 -7.74 9.83 -10.23
C GLY A 156 -9.25 9.58 -10.24
N ASP A 157 -9.77 8.89 -11.27
CA ASP A 157 -11.20 8.50 -11.33
C ASP A 157 -11.57 7.62 -10.13
N LEU A 158 -10.71 6.67 -9.78
CA LEU A 158 -10.89 5.82 -8.60
C LEU A 158 -10.95 6.65 -7.32
N TYR A 159 -9.97 7.53 -7.08
CA TYR A 159 -9.91 8.36 -5.88
C TYR A 159 -11.13 9.29 -5.77
N LEU A 160 -11.56 9.92 -6.86
CA LEU A 160 -12.76 10.74 -6.89
C LEU A 160 -14.02 9.92 -6.57
N THR A 161 -14.13 8.73 -7.13
CA THR A 161 -15.26 7.82 -6.89
C THR A 161 -15.33 7.40 -5.43
N LEU A 162 -14.21 6.96 -4.84
CA LEU A 162 -14.18 6.55 -3.45
C LEU A 162 -14.47 7.73 -2.50
N ALA A 163 -13.88 8.90 -2.76
CA ALA A 163 -14.10 10.08 -1.93
C ALA A 163 -15.57 10.54 -1.95
N SER A 164 -16.24 10.49 -3.11
CA SER A 164 -17.61 10.98 -3.26
C SER A 164 -18.67 9.94 -2.95
N GLU A 165 -18.50 8.70 -3.43
CA GLU A 165 -19.52 7.66 -3.34
C GLU A 165 -19.41 6.80 -2.07
N VAL A 166 -18.19 6.59 -1.55
CA VAL A 166 -17.99 5.77 -0.34
C VAL A 166 -17.86 6.66 0.89
N MET A 167 -16.95 7.64 0.84
CA MET A 167 -16.68 8.54 1.97
C MET A 167 -17.67 9.71 2.07
N LYS A 168 -18.55 9.89 1.07
CA LYS A 168 -19.55 10.97 1.01
C LYS A 168 -18.98 12.37 1.27
N THR A 169 -17.76 12.61 0.81
CA THR A 169 -17.11 13.93 0.90
C THR A 169 -17.69 14.91 -0.12
N ARG A 170 -17.39 16.21 0.05
CA ARG A 170 -17.78 17.27 -0.89
C ARG A 170 -16.79 17.45 -2.05
N ILE A 171 -15.92 16.46 -2.31
CA ILE A 171 -14.92 16.54 -3.37
C ILE A 171 -15.61 16.27 -4.72
N GLU A 172 -15.68 17.30 -5.56
CA GLU A 172 -16.33 17.22 -6.89
C GLU A 172 -15.34 16.95 -8.02
N LYS A 173 -14.06 17.27 -7.82
CA LYS A 173 -12.99 17.13 -8.83
C LYS A 173 -11.70 16.64 -8.17
N PHE A 174 -10.91 15.89 -8.93
CA PHE A 174 -9.59 15.42 -8.51
C PHE A 174 -8.62 15.49 -9.71
N PRO A 175 -7.34 15.87 -9.53
CA PRO A 175 -6.38 15.88 -10.62
C PRO A 175 -6.32 14.53 -11.33
N THR A 176 -6.32 14.53 -12.65
CA THR A 176 -6.35 13.31 -13.50
C THR A 176 -7.66 12.50 -13.45
N ALA A 177 -8.69 12.96 -12.74
CA ALA A 177 -10.03 12.39 -12.83
C ALA A 177 -10.85 13.08 -13.93
N TYR A 178 -11.53 12.28 -14.74
CA TYR A 178 -12.42 12.70 -15.81
C TYR A 178 -13.86 12.22 -15.59
N ARG A 179 -14.06 11.18 -14.75
CA ARG A 179 -15.37 10.62 -14.44
C ARG A 179 -15.39 9.89 -13.09
N LYS A 180 -16.59 9.55 -12.64
CA LYS A 180 -16.79 8.53 -11.58
C LYS A 180 -16.86 7.14 -12.20
N LEU A 181 -16.52 6.12 -11.43
CA LEU A 181 -16.52 4.72 -11.84
C LEU A 181 -17.75 4.01 -11.26
N ASP A 182 -18.64 3.55 -12.14
CA ASP A 182 -19.97 3.02 -11.77
C ASP A 182 -19.92 1.66 -11.05
N GLU A 183 -18.78 0.96 -11.08
CA GLU A 183 -18.66 -0.41 -10.60
C GLU A 183 -18.08 -0.54 -9.17
N ILE A 184 -17.66 0.55 -8.54
CA ILE A 184 -16.88 0.49 -7.28
C ILE A 184 -17.75 0.66 -6.02
N ALA A 185 -18.86 1.40 -6.11
CA ALA A 185 -19.79 1.65 -5.00
C ALA A 185 -21.15 0.98 -5.25
#